data_AF-A0A821SVR0-F1
#
_entry.id   AF-A0A821SVR0-F1
#
_cell.length_a   1.000
_cell.length_b   1.000
_cell.length_c   1.000
_cell.angle_alpha   90.00
_cell.angle_beta   90.00
_cell.angle_gamma   90.00
#
_symmetry.space_group_name_H-M   'P 1'
#
loop_
_entity.id
_entity.type
_entity.pdbx_description
1 polymer ?
#
loop_
_entity_poly.entity_id
_entity_poly.type
_entity_poly.pdbx_seq_one_letter_code
_entity_poly.pdbx_strand_id
1 'polypeptide(L)'
;NIDLSRCLSLNLTDLQDNPHRWWPKENISEIVEQYIKKFEIDLLITFDKGGISGHINHKSLSIGIKYYIEKSVKTPFIYEISTVSLLFEFSSILDIFRTIIKFIPRLFRSLFSTIFPFLFSPPDDKKILFLTSPFGYLKGLKAFHAHRSQMLWYRHIYTTFSRHMFINDLTKISLYS
;
A
#
# COMPACT_ATOMS: atom_id res chain seq x y z
N ASN A 1 -14.26 16.60 2.50
CA ASN A 1 -14.32 16.47 3.97
C ASN A 1 -14.28 15.00 4.34
N ILE A 2 -13.37 14.62 5.23
CA ILE A 2 -13.36 13.28 5.82
C ILE A 2 -14.37 13.31 6.97
N ASP A 3 -15.28 12.35 7.03
CA ASP A 3 -16.21 12.20 8.15
C ASP A 3 -15.43 11.76 9.39
N LEU A 4 -15.37 12.62 10.40
CA LEU A 4 -14.63 12.35 11.64
C LEU A 4 -15.21 11.17 12.42
N SER A 5 -16.49 10.81 12.22
CA SER A 5 -17.09 9.60 12.82
C SER A 5 -16.46 8.31 12.27
N ARG A 6 -15.80 8.38 11.11
CA ARG A 6 -15.08 7.28 10.47
C ARG A 6 -13.56 7.38 10.64
N CYS A 7 -13.09 8.31 11.49
CA CYS A 7 -11.67 8.43 11.84
C CYS A 7 -11.44 7.84 13.23
N LEU A 8 -10.55 6.86 13.32
CA LEU A 8 -10.19 6.24 14.59
C LEU A 8 -8.69 6.23 14.77
N SER A 9 -8.24 6.73 15.93
CA SER A 9 -6.84 6.66 16.37
C SER A 9 -6.79 5.81 17.63
N LEU A 10 -6.02 4.73 17.59
CA LEU A 10 -5.82 3.82 18.71
C LEU A 10 -4.47 4.13 19.35
N ASN A 11 -4.44 4.21 20.68
CA ASN A 11 -3.19 4.33 21.43
C ASN A 11 -2.94 3.02 22.19
N LEU A 12 -2.14 2.14 21.58
CA LEU A 12 -1.88 0.78 22.08
C LEU A 12 -0.39 0.64 22.39
N THR A 13 -0.06 0.24 23.61
CA THR A 13 1.32 0.14 24.11
C THR A 13 2.19 -0.76 23.24
N ASP A 14 1.61 -1.83 22.70
CA ASP A 14 2.34 -2.84 21.91
C ASP A 14 2.49 -2.48 20.43
N LEU A 15 1.79 -1.44 19.96
CA LEU A 15 1.76 -0.98 18.56
C LEU A 15 2.25 0.47 18.40
N GLN A 16 3.16 0.91 19.27
CA GLN A 16 3.74 2.26 19.16
C GLN A 16 4.59 2.39 17.89
N ASP A 17 4.57 3.59 17.29
CA ASP A 17 5.30 3.88 16.06
C ASP A 17 6.82 3.84 16.30
N ASN A 18 7.44 2.74 15.84
CA ASN A 18 8.88 2.56 15.90
C ASN A 18 9.33 1.68 14.73
N PRO A 19 10.13 2.20 13.78
CA PRO A 19 10.56 1.46 12.60
C PRO A 19 11.48 0.27 12.90
N HIS A 20 11.97 0.14 14.13
CA HIS A 20 12.87 -0.93 14.57
C HIS A 20 12.20 -1.93 15.51
N ARG A 21 10.90 -1.81 15.79
CA ARG A 21 10.20 -2.70 16.72
C ARG A 21 9.21 -3.59 15.98
N TRP A 22 9.22 -4.88 16.31
CA TRP A 22 8.18 -5.81 15.87
C TRP A 22 6.89 -5.56 16.64
N TRP A 23 5.79 -5.58 15.90
CA TRP A 23 4.45 -5.57 16.45
C TRP A 23 3.92 -7.02 16.54
N PRO A 24 3.22 -7.40 17.63
CA PRO A 24 2.66 -8.74 17.75
C PRO A 24 1.63 -9.02 16.66
N LYS A 25 1.81 -10.12 15.93
CA LYS A 25 0.95 -10.48 14.79
C LYS A 25 -0.47 -10.81 15.23
N GLU A 26 -0.63 -11.38 16.42
CA GLU A 26 -1.91 -11.71 17.05
C GLU A 26 -2.72 -10.43 17.29
N ASN A 27 -2.12 -9.42 17.93
CA ASN A 27 -2.76 -8.13 18.17
C ASN A 27 -3.16 -7.45 16.86
N ILE A 28 -2.28 -7.44 15.84
CA ILE A 28 -2.59 -6.89 14.52
C ILE A 28 -3.82 -7.60 13.93
N SER A 29 -3.82 -8.93 13.94
CA SER A 29 -4.90 -9.74 13.38
C SER A 29 -6.24 -9.47 14.06
N GLU A 30 -6.26 -9.45 15.40
CA GLU A 30 -7.48 -9.20 16.19
C GLU A 30 -8.06 -7.81 15.91
N ILE A 31 -7.21 -6.79 15.90
CA ILE A 31 -7.60 -5.40 15.62
C ILE A 31 -8.14 -5.28 14.20
N VAL A 32 -7.42 -5.82 13.22
CA VAL A 32 -7.82 -5.77 11.81
C VAL A 32 -9.16 -6.47 11.61
N GLU A 33 -9.35 -7.67 12.17
CA GLU A 33 -10.61 -8.40 12.10
C GLU A 33 -11.77 -7.60 12.71
N GLN A 34 -11.55 -7.02 13.90
CA GLN A 34 -12.54 -6.18 14.59
C GLN A 34 -13.01 -5.02 13.70
N TYR A 35 -12.08 -4.30 13.05
CA TYR A 35 -12.43 -3.12 12.25
C TYR A 35 -12.93 -3.44 10.86
N ILE A 36 -12.49 -4.55 10.26
CA ILE A 36 -13.09 -5.06 9.02
C ILE A 36 -14.58 -5.36 9.25
N LYS A 37 -14.92 -6.05 10.34
CA LYS A 37 -16.32 -6.35 10.67
C LYS A 37 -17.10 -5.09 11.02
N LYS A 38 -16.54 -4.20 11.85
CA LYS A 38 -17.22 -2.98 12.31
C LYS A 38 -17.59 -2.03 11.17
N PHE A 39 -16.71 -1.89 10.19
CA PHE A 39 -16.89 -0.94 9.09
C PHE A 39 -17.29 -1.58 7.76
N GLU A 40 -17.55 -2.89 7.76
CA GLU A 40 -17.88 -3.67 6.57
C GLU A 40 -16.88 -3.41 5.43
N ILE A 41 -15.59 -3.51 5.76
CA ILE A 41 -14.52 -3.18 4.81
C ILE A 41 -14.50 -4.21 3.68
N ASP A 42 -14.62 -3.75 2.43
CA ASP A 42 -14.53 -4.59 1.22
C ASP A 42 -13.11 -4.71 0.65
N LEU A 43 -12.25 -3.71 0.93
CA LEU A 43 -10.89 -3.59 0.40
C LEU A 43 -9.92 -3.15 1.49
N LEU A 44 -8.89 -3.96 1.73
CA LEU A 44 -7.76 -3.65 2.61
C LEU A 44 -6.49 -3.48 1.77
N ILE A 45 -5.78 -2.37 2.00
CA ILE A 45 -4.44 -2.12 1.44
C ILE A 45 -3.44 -2.09 2.60
N THR A 46 -2.35 -2.85 2.49
CA THR A 46 -1.34 -3.00 3.55
C THR A 46 0.08 -3.01 2.97
N PHE A 47 1.09 -3.17 3.83
CA PHE A 47 2.49 -3.29 3.42
C PHE A 47 2.86 -4.74 3.11
N ASP A 48 3.75 -4.92 2.15
CA ASP A 48 4.33 -6.23 1.87
C ASP A 48 5.42 -6.63 2.89
N LYS A 49 6.01 -7.82 2.68
CA LYS A 49 7.12 -8.34 3.48
C LYS A 49 8.39 -7.47 3.49
N GLY A 50 8.52 -6.53 2.55
CA GLY A 50 9.65 -5.61 2.48
C GLY A 50 9.47 -4.41 3.42
N GLY A 51 8.22 -4.04 3.73
CA GLY A 51 7.88 -3.04 4.73
C GLY A 51 8.30 -1.62 4.39
N ILE A 52 8.47 -1.27 3.11
CA ILE A 52 8.78 0.08 2.57
C ILE A 52 9.94 0.78 3.30
N SER A 53 11.08 0.91 2.62
CA SER A 53 12.35 1.28 3.25
C SER A 53 12.86 0.29 4.32
N GLY A 54 12.22 -0.88 4.48
CA GLY A 54 12.70 -1.95 5.34
C GLY A 54 12.22 -1.92 6.79
N HIS A 55 11.29 -1.02 7.16
CA HIS A 55 10.86 -0.82 8.53
C HIS A 55 10.17 -2.07 9.13
N ILE A 56 10.54 -2.41 10.36
CA ILE A 56 10.12 -3.62 11.05
C ILE A 56 8.63 -3.57 11.44
N ASN A 57 8.13 -2.43 11.90
CA ASN A 57 6.71 -2.24 12.18
C ASN A 57 5.84 -2.44 10.92
N HIS A 58 6.29 -1.98 9.76
CA HIS A 58 5.60 -2.23 8.48
C HIS A 58 5.66 -3.71 8.07
N LYS A 59 6.81 -4.38 8.24
CA LYS A 59 6.92 -5.84 8.00
C LYS A 59 5.99 -6.64 8.91
N SER A 60 5.81 -6.19 10.15
CA SER A 60 4.90 -6.80 11.12
C SER A 60 3.47 -6.83 10.59
N LEU A 61 3.05 -5.81 9.82
CA LEU A 61 1.73 -5.75 9.20
C LEU A 61 1.54 -6.88 8.17
N SER A 62 2.51 -7.15 7.28
CA SER A 62 2.40 -8.28 6.34
C SER A 62 2.25 -9.62 7.09
N ILE A 63 2.98 -9.81 8.20
CA ILE A 63 2.88 -11.02 9.03
C ILE A 63 1.50 -11.11 9.71
N GLY A 64 1.05 -10.03 10.34
CA GLY A 64 -0.25 -9.97 11.02
C GLY A 64 -1.42 -10.18 10.07
N ILE A 65 -1.36 -9.61 8.87
CA ILE A 65 -2.38 -9.81 7.84
C ILE A 65 -2.40 -11.25 7.34
N LYS A 66 -1.25 -11.89 7.11
CA LYS A 66 -1.23 -13.32 6.73
C LYS A 66 -1.86 -14.19 7.81
N TYR A 67 -1.51 -13.94 9.07
CA TYR A 67 -2.11 -14.63 10.21
C TYR A 67 -3.63 -14.43 10.29
N TYR A 68 -4.10 -13.21 10.03
CA TYR A 68 -5.53 -12.91 9.92
C TYR A 68 -6.23 -13.73 8.82
N ILE A 69 -5.64 -13.79 7.63
CA ILE A 69 -6.24 -14.52 6.49
C ILE A 69 -6.29 -16.02 6.79
N GLU A 70 -5.24 -16.60 7.38
CA GLU A 70 -5.20 -18.02 7.77
C GLU A 70 -6.30 -18.39 8.78
N LYS A 71 -6.67 -17.46 9.66
CA LYS A 71 -7.70 -17.68 10.69
C LYS A 71 -9.12 -17.32 10.26
N SER A 72 -9.28 -16.53 9.21
CA SER A 72 -10.57 -15.94 8.85
C SER A 72 -11.33 -16.79 7.84
N VAL A 73 -12.63 -16.99 8.08
CA VAL A 73 -13.53 -17.69 7.14
C VAL A 73 -13.81 -16.84 5.90
N LYS A 74 -13.91 -15.52 6.07
CA LYS A 74 -14.18 -14.55 5.01
C LYS A 74 -13.24 -13.36 5.16
N THR A 75 -12.61 -12.95 4.07
CA THR A 75 -11.74 -11.78 4.02
C THR A 75 -12.18 -10.80 2.93
N PRO A 76 -11.91 -9.49 3.09
CA PRO A 76 -12.03 -8.54 1.99
C PRO A 76 -11.03 -8.86 0.87
N PHE A 77 -11.07 -8.09 -0.21
CA PHE A 77 -9.94 -8.03 -1.14
C PHE A 77 -8.74 -7.41 -0.42
N ILE A 78 -7.58 -8.07 -0.47
CA ILE A 78 -6.37 -7.59 0.21
C ILE A 78 -5.26 -7.39 -0.79
N TYR A 79 -4.68 -6.20 -0.76
CA TYR A 79 -3.57 -5.80 -1.61
C TYR A 79 -2.39 -5.31 -0.76
N GLU A 80 -1.19 -5.72 -1.13
CA GLU A 80 0.06 -5.23 -0.53
C GLU A 80 0.73 -4.22 -1.47
N ILE A 81 1.24 -3.13 -0.91
CA ILE A 81 2.11 -2.19 -1.64
C ILE A 81 3.49 -2.85 -1.80
N SER A 82 3.98 -2.91 -3.04
CA SER A 82 5.29 -3.49 -3.36
C SER A 82 6.44 -2.66 -2.78
N THR A 83 7.35 -3.30 -2.06
CA THR A 83 8.64 -2.72 -1.70
C THR A 83 9.62 -2.85 -2.86
N VAL A 84 10.28 -1.75 -3.20
CA VAL A 84 11.41 -1.71 -4.15
C VAL A 84 12.73 -1.55 -3.41
N SER A 85 13.87 -1.80 -4.07
CA SER A 85 15.16 -1.49 -3.44
C SER A 85 15.29 0.02 -3.22
N LEU A 86 16.03 0.43 -2.18
CA LEU A 86 16.20 1.85 -1.83
C LEU A 86 16.71 2.70 -3.01
N LEU A 87 17.57 2.14 -3.86
CA LEU A 87 18.04 2.81 -5.08
C LEU A 87 16.88 3.21 -6.00
N PHE A 88 15.91 2.30 -6.19
CA PHE A 88 14.74 2.54 -7.02
C PHE A 88 13.66 3.34 -6.29
N GLU A 89 13.62 3.25 -4.97
CA GLU A 89 12.73 4.05 -4.15
C GLU A 89 13.01 5.54 -4.31
N PHE A 90 14.29 5.93 -4.34
CA PHE A 90 14.75 7.32 -4.42
C PHE A 90 15.23 7.76 -5.82
N SER A 91 15.08 6.91 -6.85
CA SER A 91 15.30 7.29 -8.25
C SER A 91 13.97 7.46 -8.98
N SER A 92 13.09 8.30 -8.41
CA SER A 92 11.68 8.50 -8.82
C SER A 92 11.43 8.30 -10.31
N ILE A 93 12.11 9.07 -11.17
CA ILE A 93 11.89 9.04 -12.62
C ILE A 93 12.27 7.69 -13.24
N LEU A 94 13.46 7.15 -12.92
CA LEU A 94 13.95 5.90 -13.50
C LEU A 94 13.05 4.73 -13.12
N ASP A 95 12.61 4.68 -11.86
CA ASP A 95 11.75 3.61 -11.40
C ASP A 95 10.30 3.74 -11.88
N ILE A 96 9.79 4.97 -12.03
CA ILE A 96 8.50 5.23 -12.69
C ILE A 96 8.51 4.63 -14.10
N PHE A 97 9.52 4.93 -14.92
CA PHE A 97 9.63 4.37 -16.27
C PHE A 97 9.71 2.83 -16.24
N ARG A 98 10.58 2.28 -15.39
CA ARG A 98 10.72 0.82 -15.21
C ARG A 98 9.39 0.15 -14.85
N THR A 99 8.62 0.78 -13.95
CA THR A 99 7.33 0.26 -13.49
C THR A 99 6.26 0.37 -14.57
N ILE A 100 6.17 1.51 -15.26
CA ILE A 100 5.22 1.71 -16.37
C ILE A 100 5.50 0.68 -17.47
N ILE A 101 6.76 0.48 -17.88
CA ILE A 101 7.14 -0.51 -18.90
C ILE A 101 6.66 -1.91 -18.52
N LYS A 102 6.77 -2.31 -17.24
CA LYS A 102 6.27 -3.60 -16.75
C LYS A 102 4.74 -3.72 -16.80
N PHE A 103 4.01 -2.62 -16.76
CA PHE A 103 2.55 -2.57 -16.84
C PHE A 103 2.02 -2.41 -18.27
N ILE A 104 2.85 -2.01 -19.24
CA ILE A 104 2.44 -1.85 -20.67
C ILE A 104 1.66 -3.08 -21.19
N PRO A 105 2.09 -4.33 -21.01
CA PRO A 105 1.33 -5.48 -21.51
C PRO A 105 -0.09 -5.58 -20.93
N ARG A 106 -0.26 -5.16 -19.65
CA ARG A 106 -1.58 -5.14 -18.99
C ARG A 106 -2.44 -4.00 -19.51
N LEU A 107 -1.87 -2.81 -19.73
CA LEU A 107 -2.56 -1.67 -20.33
C LEU A 107 -3.02 -1.99 -21.75
N PHE A 108 -2.14 -2.58 -22.55
CA PHE A 108 -2.47 -3.06 -23.89
C PHE A 108 -3.62 -4.07 -23.84
N ARG A 109 -3.50 -5.12 -23.00
CA ARG A 109 -4.57 -6.10 -22.83
C ARG A 109 -5.90 -5.47 -22.40
N SER A 110 -5.87 -4.50 -21.48
CA SER A 110 -7.06 -3.77 -21.03
C SER A 110 -7.75 -3.04 -22.19
N LEU A 111 -6.99 -2.27 -22.98
CA LEU A 111 -7.53 -1.51 -24.12
C LEU A 111 -8.10 -2.45 -25.18
N PHE A 112 -7.32 -3.46 -25.59
CA PHE A 112 -7.72 -4.36 -26.67
C PHE A 112 -8.83 -5.35 -26.26
N SER A 113 -8.94 -5.75 -24.99
CA SER A 113 -10.10 -6.54 -24.52
C SER A 113 -11.42 -5.79 -24.61
N THR A 114 -11.37 -4.44 -24.54
CA THR A 114 -12.56 -3.59 -24.69
C THR A 114 -12.96 -3.46 -26.17
N ILE A 115 -11.98 -3.36 -27.07
CA ILE A 115 -12.21 -3.16 -28.51
C ILE A 115 -12.44 -4.50 -29.25
N PHE A 116 -11.73 -5.55 -28.86
CA PHE A 116 -11.71 -6.87 -29.51
C PHE A 116 -11.87 -8.01 -28.47
N PRO A 117 -13.05 -8.15 -27.85
CA PRO A 117 -13.27 -9.07 -26.72
C PRO A 117 -13.11 -10.56 -27.07
N PHE A 118 -13.23 -10.91 -28.36
CA PHE A 118 -13.06 -12.29 -28.85
C PHE A 118 -11.58 -12.68 -29.05
N LEU A 119 -10.66 -11.71 -29.14
CA LEU A 119 -9.21 -11.95 -29.29
C LEU A 119 -8.44 -11.75 -27.99
N PHE A 120 -8.95 -10.92 -27.07
CA PHE A 120 -8.24 -10.55 -25.85
C PHE A 120 -9.13 -10.66 -24.63
N SER A 121 -8.71 -11.45 -23.64
CA SER A 121 -9.32 -11.46 -22.31
C SER A 121 -8.87 -10.23 -21.49
N PRO A 122 -9.72 -9.69 -20.61
CA PRO A 122 -9.33 -8.63 -19.67
C PRO A 122 -8.12 -9.04 -18.80
N PRO A 123 -7.32 -8.09 -18.31
CA PRO A 123 -6.24 -8.38 -17.36
C PRO A 123 -6.81 -8.93 -16.05
N ASP A 124 -6.05 -9.81 -15.39
CA ASP A 124 -6.40 -10.29 -14.04
C ASP A 124 -6.42 -9.17 -12.99
N ASP A 125 -6.98 -9.43 -11.82
CA ASP A 125 -7.01 -8.48 -10.70
C ASP A 125 -5.77 -8.58 -9.78
N LYS A 126 -4.73 -9.32 -10.19
CA LYS A 126 -3.56 -9.62 -9.33
C LYS A 126 -2.65 -8.41 -9.12
N LYS A 127 -2.60 -7.49 -10.08
CA LYS A 127 -1.73 -6.30 -10.00
C LYS A 127 -2.48 -5.03 -10.36
N ILE A 128 -2.32 -4.02 -9.52
CA ILE A 128 -2.92 -2.69 -9.69
C ILE A 128 -1.80 -1.66 -9.68
N LEU A 129 -1.94 -0.62 -10.51
CA LEU A 129 -1.03 0.52 -10.52
C LEU A 129 -1.81 1.79 -10.18
N PHE A 130 -1.46 2.42 -9.06
CA PHE A 130 -1.99 3.72 -8.67
C PHE A 130 -1.03 4.82 -9.11
N LEU A 131 -1.57 5.79 -9.84
CA LEU A 131 -0.88 7.01 -10.23
C LEU A 131 -1.43 8.18 -9.41
N THR A 132 -0.52 8.94 -8.81
CA THR A 132 -0.88 10.13 -8.06
C THR A 132 -1.07 11.29 -9.03
N SER A 133 -2.26 11.90 -9.00
CA SER A 133 -2.52 13.11 -9.77
C SER A 133 -1.75 14.31 -9.23
N PRO A 134 -1.54 15.38 -10.00
CA PRO A 134 -0.89 16.60 -9.49
C PRO A 134 -1.58 17.16 -8.24
N PHE A 135 -2.91 17.15 -8.19
CA PHE A 135 -3.66 17.56 -7.00
C PHE A 135 -3.47 16.60 -5.82
N GLY A 136 -3.38 15.29 -6.08
CA GLY A 136 -3.05 14.28 -5.09
C GLY A 136 -1.67 14.50 -4.47
N TYR A 137 -0.67 14.83 -5.30
CA TYR A 137 0.68 15.15 -4.85
C TYR A 137 0.69 16.38 -3.95
N LEU A 138 0.01 17.47 -4.36
CA LEU A 138 -0.12 18.67 -3.52
C LEU A 138 -0.82 18.38 -2.18
N LYS A 139 -1.83 17.51 -2.18
CA LYS A 139 -2.50 17.08 -0.96
C LYS A 139 -1.56 16.28 -0.06
N GLY A 140 -0.74 15.40 -0.63
CA GLY A 140 0.32 14.68 0.09
C GLY A 140 1.33 15.63 0.72
N LEU A 141 1.84 16.61 -0.05
CA LEU A 141 2.73 17.63 0.49
C LEU A 141 2.10 18.40 1.65
N LYS A 142 0.84 18.83 1.52
CA LYS A 142 0.12 19.50 2.62
C LYS A 142 0.02 18.61 3.87
N ALA A 143 -0.24 17.32 3.71
CA ALA A 143 -0.28 16.37 4.83
C ALA A 143 1.08 16.24 5.53
N PHE A 144 2.18 16.10 4.78
CA PHE A 144 3.53 16.10 5.35
C PHE A 144 3.81 17.38 6.16
N HIS A 145 3.48 18.55 5.62
CA HIS A 145 3.72 19.83 6.30
C HIS A 145 2.81 20.09 7.52
N ALA A 146 1.69 19.37 7.65
CA ALA A 146 0.85 19.45 8.85
C ALA A 146 1.56 18.87 10.09
N HIS A 147 2.48 17.92 9.89
CA HIS A 147 3.25 17.29 10.97
C HIS A 147 4.61 17.99 11.17
N ARG A 148 4.60 19.28 11.55
CA ARG A 148 5.82 20.11 11.63
C ARG A 148 6.96 19.49 12.45
N SER A 149 6.66 18.85 13.58
CA SER A 149 7.68 18.22 14.43
C SER A 149 8.32 16.97 13.80
N GLN A 150 7.72 16.39 12.76
CA GLN A 150 8.21 15.19 12.06
C GLN A 150 8.81 15.52 10.68
N MET A 151 8.80 16.79 10.26
CA MET A 151 9.37 17.28 9.00
C MET A 151 10.89 17.50 9.12
N LEU A 152 11.62 16.41 9.34
CA LEU A 152 13.07 16.40 9.31
C LEU A 152 13.59 16.45 7.86
N TRP A 153 14.85 16.84 7.66
CA TRP A 153 15.44 17.08 6.33
C TRP A 153 15.23 15.92 5.33
N TYR A 154 15.30 14.67 5.80
CA TYR A 154 15.10 13.49 4.96
C TYR A 154 13.66 13.35 4.42
N ARG A 155 12.66 13.97 5.08
CA ARG A 155 11.28 14.03 4.56
C ARG A 155 11.19 14.87 3.29
N HIS A 156 11.98 15.92 3.17
CA HIS A 156 12.02 16.71 1.93
C HIS A 156 12.54 15.86 0.77
N ILE A 157 13.64 15.12 1.00
CA ILE A 157 14.18 14.16 0.02
C ILE A 157 13.14 13.11 -0.35
N TYR A 158 12.45 12.53 0.64
CA TYR A 158 11.37 11.59 0.39
C TYR A 158 10.24 12.20 -0.46
N THR A 159 9.74 13.38 -0.10
CA THR A 159 8.64 14.00 -0.84
C THR A 159 9.00 14.37 -2.28
N THR A 160 10.29 14.63 -2.55
CA THR A 160 10.78 15.01 -3.89
C THR A 160 11.16 13.79 -4.74
N PHE A 161 11.86 12.82 -4.15
CA PHE A 161 12.52 11.73 -4.89
C PHE A 161 11.91 10.36 -4.64
N SER A 162 11.02 10.19 -3.65
CA SER A 162 10.36 8.90 -3.45
C SER A 162 9.38 8.62 -4.57
N ARG A 163 9.49 7.45 -5.20
CA ARG A 163 8.49 6.97 -6.15
C ARG A 163 7.09 6.92 -5.55
N HIS A 164 6.95 6.69 -4.24
CA HIS A 164 5.66 6.46 -3.58
C HIS A 164 4.78 7.71 -3.54
N MET A 165 5.38 8.89 -3.75
CA MET A 165 4.65 10.15 -3.96
C MET A 165 3.97 10.24 -5.34
N PHE A 166 4.38 9.39 -6.29
CA PHE A 166 3.95 9.45 -7.69
C PHE A 166 3.24 8.17 -8.14
N ILE A 167 3.77 7.00 -7.78
CA ILE A 167 3.33 5.70 -8.29
C ILE A 167 3.43 4.61 -7.23
N ASN A 168 2.33 3.88 -7.03
CA ASN A 168 2.26 2.74 -6.12
C ASN A 168 1.72 1.54 -6.88
N ASP A 169 2.54 0.50 -7.04
CA ASP A 169 2.07 -0.78 -7.53
C ASP A 169 1.66 -1.67 -6.36
N LEU A 170 0.47 -2.25 -6.48
CA LEU A 170 -0.10 -3.17 -5.51
C LEU A 170 -0.17 -4.57 -6.10
N THR A 171 -0.01 -5.56 -5.24
CA THR A 171 -0.21 -6.97 -5.56
C THR A 171 -1.28 -7.57 -4.66
N LYS A 172 -2.23 -8.30 -5.26
CA LYS A 172 -3.24 -9.03 -4.50
C LYS A 172 -2.57 -10.15 -3.70
N ILE A 173 -2.91 -10.29 -2.42
CA ILE A 173 -2.43 -11.43 -1.62
C ILE A 173 -3.14 -12.69 -2.14
N SER A 174 -2.36 -13.70 -2.50
CA SER A 174 -2.84 -15.05 -2.81
C SER A 174 -2.28 -15.99 -1.75
N LEU A 175 -3.14 -16.72 -1.03
CA LEU A 175 -2.72 -17.69 0.00
C LEU A 175 -2.08 -18.97 -0.57
N TYR A 176 -1.89 -19.06 -1.89
CA TYR A 176 -1.23 -20.18 -2.51
C TYR A 176 -0.01 -19.69 -3.28
N SER A 177 1.18 -20.01 -2.76
CA SER A 177 2.43 -20.20 -3.52
C SER A 177 2.84 -21.65 -3.33
#